data_AF-A0A352J2X6-F1
#
_entry.id   AF-A0A352J2X6-F1
#
_cell.length_a   1.000
_cell.length_b   1.000
_cell.length_c   1.000
_cell.angle_alpha   90.00
_cell.angle_beta   90.00
_cell.angle_gamma   90.00
#
_symmetry.space_group_name_H-M   'P 1'
#
loop_
_entity.id
_entity.type
_entity.pdbx_description
1 polymer ?
#
loop_
_entity_poly.entity_id
_entity_poly.type
_entity_poly.pdbx_seq_one_letter_code
_entity_poly.pdbx_strand_id
1 'polypeptide(L)' 'DLSPGYAGVENPLYTKRSGVHLMRGDAKESLSTMIAWLN' A
#
# COMPACT_ATOMS: atom_id res chain seq x y z
N ASP A 1 1.34 8.23 -4.23
CA ASP A 1 0.87 7.05 -3.50
C ASP A 1 -0.30 7.22 -2.56
N LEU A 2 -0.44 8.29 -1.77
CA LEU A 2 -1.65 8.45 -0.91
C LEU A 2 -2.76 9.26 -1.56
N SER A 3 -2.66 9.51 -2.87
CA SER A 3 -3.67 10.23 -3.62
C SER A 3 -4.93 9.38 -3.78
N PRO A 4 -6.10 10.02 -3.92
CA PRO A 4 -7.33 9.33 -4.27
C PRO A 4 -7.17 8.48 -5.53
N GLY A 5 -7.89 7.36 -5.56
CA GLY A 5 -8.07 6.59 -6.78
C GLY A 5 -9.04 7.27 -7.74
N TYR A 6 -9.56 6.50 -8.70
CA TYR A 6 -10.47 7.01 -9.74
C TYR A 6 -11.68 7.79 -9.19
N ALA A 7 -12.24 7.37 -8.05
CA ALA A 7 -13.37 8.03 -7.42
C ALA A 7 -13.08 9.44 -6.87
N GLY A 8 -11.81 9.84 -6.78
CA GLY A 8 -11.43 11.18 -6.32
C GLY A 8 -11.65 11.44 -4.83
N VAL A 9 -11.95 10.41 -4.03
CA VAL A 9 -12.16 10.51 -2.59
C VAL A 9 -11.00 9.92 -1.78
N GLU A 10 -10.71 10.56 -0.66
CA GLU A 10 -9.68 10.12 0.29
C GLU A 10 -10.03 8.76 0.94
N ASN A 11 -9.02 7.92 1.16
CA ASN A 11 -9.20 6.64 1.85
C ASN A 11 -8.86 6.78 3.35
N PRO A 12 -9.84 6.64 4.27
CA PRO A 12 -9.60 6.80 5.70
C PRO A 12 -8.62 5.76 6.28
N LEU A 13 -8.35 4.66 5.57
CA LEU A 13 -7.39 3.66 6.02
C LEU A 13 -5.93 4.15 5.95
N TYR A 14 -5.63 5.15 5.11
CA TYR A 14 -4.26 5.65 4.93
C TYR A 14 -3.71 6.39 6.16
N THR A 15 -4.58 6.94 7.01
CA THR A 15 -4.21 7.70 8.21
C THR A 15 -4.46 6.94 9.51
N LYS A 16 -4.90 5.68 9.41
CA LYS A 16 -5.21 4.86 10.57
C LYS A 16 -3.94 4.52 11.34
N ARG A 17 -3.96 4.75 12.66
CA ARG A 17 -2.77 4.60 13.53
C ARG A 17 -2.38 3.16 13.82
N SER A 18 -3.30 2.20 13.69
CA SER A 18 -3.07 0.79 14.01
C SER A 18 -3.93 -0.16 13.19
N GLY A 19 -3.48 -1.41 13.08
CA GLY A 19 -4.18 -2.48 12.35
C GLY A 19 -4.10 -2.36 10.82
N VAL A 20 -3.33 -1.41 10.30
CA VAL A 20 -3.07 -1.22 8.87
C VAL A 20 -1.58 -0.93 8.70
N HIS A 21 -0.95 -1.59 7.74
CA HIS A 21 0.40 -1.28 7.28
C HIS A 21 0.34 -0.90 5.82
N LEU A 22 1.02 0.19 5.44
CA LEU A 22 1.09 0.66 4.06
C LEU A 22 2.45 0.31 3.49
N MET A 23 2.47 -0.58 2.51
CA MET A 23 3.65 -0.84 1.68
C MET A 23 3.60 0.11 0.48
N ARG A 24 4.56 1.05 0.41
CA ARG A 24 4.64 2.04 -0.66
C ARG A 24 5.71 1.66 -1.69
N GLY A 25 5.51 2.07 -2.94
CA GLY A 25 6.41 1.75 -4.04
C GLY A 25 5.68 1.13 -5.24
N ASP A 26 6.45 0.79 -6.26
CA ASP A 26 5.93 0.10 -7.43
C ASP A 26 5.35 -1.28 -7.04
N ALA A 27 4.20 -1.62 -7.64
CA ALA A 27 3.47 -2.84 -7.28
C ALA A 27 4.23 -4.11 -7.68
N LYS A 28 4.91 -4.10 -8.83
CA LYS A 28 5.67 -5.26 -9.33
C LYS A 28 6.90 -5.50 -8.46
N GLU A 29 7.63 -4.44 -8.12
CA GLU A 29 8.81 -4.55 -7.25
C GLU A 29 8.44 -5.00 -5.83
N SER A 30 7.37 -4.41 -5.27
CA SER A 30 6.88 -4.73 -3.93
C SER A 30 6.47 -6.21 -3.82
N LEU A 31 5.70 -6.70 -4.80
CA LEU A 31 5.28 -8.10 -4.83
C LEU A 31 6.48 -9.06 -4.97
N SER A 32 7.42 -8.74 -5.86
CA SER A 32 8.63 -9.56 -6.06
C SER A 32 9.44 -9.67 -4.77
N THR A 33 9.57 -8.56 -4.04
CA THR A 33 10.26 -8.50 -2.75
C THR A 33 9.56 -9.35 -1.69
N MET A 34 8.22 -9.27 -1.59
CA MET A 34 7.46 -10.08 -0.63
C MET A 34 7.59 -11.58 -0.89
N ILE A 35 7.56 -11.99 -2.15
CA ILE A 35 7.76 -13.40 -2.52
C ILE A 35 9.17 -13.86 -2.14
N ALA A 36 10.17 -13.02 -2.35
CA ALA A 36 11.55 -13.33 -1.96
C ALA A 36 11.72 -13.54 -0.45
N TRP A 37 10.99 -12.80 0.41
CA TRP A 37 11.04 -12.97 1.87
C TRP A 37 10.47 -14.29 2.40
N LEU A 38 9.66 -14.99 1.60
CA LEU A 38 9.03 -16.25 1.99
C LEU A 38 9.90 -17.48 1.67
N ASN A 39 11.00 -17.29 0.92
CA ASN A 39 11.97 -18.33 0.60
C ASN A 39 13.19 -18.23 1.51
#